data_AF-A0A840NY75-F1
#
_entry.id   AF-A0A840NY75-F1
#
_cell.length_a   1.000
_cell.length_b   1.000
_cell.length_c   1.000
_cell.angle_alpha   90.00
_cell.angle_beta   90.00
_cell.angle_gamma   90.00
#
_symmetry.space_group_name_H-M   'P 1'
#
loop_
_entity.id
_entity.type
_entity.pdbx_description
1 polymer ?
#
loop_
_entity_poly.entity_id
_entity_poly.type
_entity_poly.pdbx_seq_one_letter_code
_entity_poly.pdbx_strand_id
1 'polypeptide(L)'
;MPIGEAMIGAPGEAVIVAPAPDGGAAAADPGADGRPDVGWITMRAPGSAGALEAARRHWAGPLLVEPSSPADLAAIRETADGVIVGAAWTRDLVLVRASARLGLPVIVQRGPHASLGEWLATVRECEAEGNDLLVLCETGGRAHDGSTAPDLGLMRAARERSGRPVLAGLGEDAGLAGAAVAAGADGLVLAPGADGRTAAAARRTATLVRAVTAPLDGPSRPGSVAAARAEIDRVDAALATLLERRAELAGVVQRLKPVGGFAGRDMERERRLVAAMARHAPRLGEARLAAIMNAVIEAGLDLSEEERRASP
;
A
#
# COMPACT_ATOMS: atom_id res chain seq x y z
N MET A 1 16.73 10.21 -2.52
CA MET A 1 15.57 10.36 -1.62
C MET A 1 16.03 9.99 -0.23
N PRO A 2 15.83 10.83 0.80
CA PRO A 2 16.08 10.39 2.17
C PRO A 2 15.17 9.19 2.49
N ILE A 3 15.72 8.11 3.06
CA ILE A 3 15.04 6.82 3.24
C ILE A 3 13.75 6.93 4.07
N GLY A 4 13.64 7.96 4.93
CA GLY A 4 12.40 8.27 5.65
C GLY A 4 11.19 8.49 4.73
N GLU A 5 11.37 9.10 3.56
CA GLU A 5 10.31 9.26 2.54
C GLU A 5 10.02 7.93 1.82
N ALA A 6 11.01 7.06 1.66
CA ALA A 6 10.84 5.76 1.01
C ALA A 6 10.04 4.75 1.86
N MET A 7 10.04 4.91 3.19
CA MET A 7 9.33 4.02 4.12
C MET A 7 7.89 4.43 4.42
N ILE A 8 7.55 5.70 4.18
CA ILE A 8 6.24 6.29 4.46
C ILE A 8 5.52 6.69 3.15
N GLY A 9 6.26 6.73 2.04
CA GLY A 9 5.75 7.04 0.71
C GLY A 9 5.66 8.55 0.49
N ALA A 10 5.33 8.95 -0.73
CA ALA A 10 4.98 10.33 -0.98
C ALA A 10 3.73 10.70 -0.16
N PRO A 11 3.59 11.97 0.29
CA PRO A 11 2.42 12.42 1.03
C PRO A 11 1.13 12.11 0.25
N GLY A 12 0.38 11.10 0.70
CA GLY A 12 -0.84 10.69 0.02
C GLY A 12 -0.83 9.29 -0.58
N GLU A 13 0.31 8.61 -0.67
CA GLU A 13 0.41 7.22 -1.12
C GLU A 13 0.55 6.27 0.07
N ALA A 14 -0.05 5.09 -0.03
CA ALA A 14 0.19 4.02 0.93
C ALA A 14 1.41 3.22 0.47
N VAL A 15 2.45 3.15 1.31
CA VAL A 15 3.62 2.30 1.01
C VAL A 15 3.23 0.84 1.06
N ILE A 16 3.60 0.09 0.04
CA ILE A 16 3.47 -1.36 0.00
C ILE A 16 4.85 -1.98 0.28
N VAL A 17 5.01 -2.51 1.48
CA VAL A 17 6.15 -3.37 1.84
C VAL A 17 5.76 -4.81 1.52
N ALA A 18 6.54 -5.48 0.68
CA ALA A 18 6.30 -6.88 0.33
C ALA A 18 7.63 -7.63 0.15
N PRO A 19 7.61 -8.96 0.01
CA PRO A 19 8.81 -9.77 0.00
C PRO A 19 9.70 -9.42 -1.20
N ALA A 20 11.00 -9.22 -0.96
CA ALA A 20 11.95 -9.07 -2.07
C ALA A 20 12.22 -10.45 -2.70
N PRO A 21 12.36 -10.54 -4.03
CA PRO A 21 12.66 -11.81 -4.69
C PRO A 21 14.03 -12.34 -4.24
N ASP A 22 14.06 -13.60 -3.79
CA ASP A 22 15.25 -14.31 -3.29
C ASP A 22 15.90 -15.24 -4.34
N GLY A 23 15.53 -15.09 -5.61
CA GLY A 23 16.09 -15.85 -6.75
C GLY A 23 15.34 -17.13 -7.14
N GLY A 24 14.21 -17.44 -6.48
CA GLY A 24 13.27 -18.47 -6.93
C GLY A 24 12.42 -18.01 -8.13
N ALA A 25 11.94 -18.97 -8.94
CA ALA A 25 11.23 -18.76 -10.22
C ALA A 25 9.88 -17.99 -10.16
N ALA A 26 9.57 -17.29 -9.07
CA ALA A 26 8.38 -16.46 -8.91
C ALA A 26 8.60 -14.97 -9.29
N ALA A 27 9.72 -14.64 -9.94
CA ALA A 27 9.95 -13.31 -10.51
C ALA A 27 9.33 -13.20 -11.92
N ALA A 28 8.02 -13.44 -12.03
CA ALA A 28 7.27 -12.87 -13.16
C ALA A 28 7.07 -11.39 -12.82
N ASP A 29 7.94 -10.54 -13.38
CA ASP A 29 7.88 -9.09 -13.27
C ASP A 29 6.45 -8.61 -13.60
N PRO A 30 5.62 -8.23 -12.61
CA PRO A 30 4.43 -7.49 -12.94
C PRO A 30 4.98 -6.12 -13.36
N GLY A 31 4.90 -5.78 -14.65
CA GLY A 31 5.52 -4.56 -15.19
C GLY A 31 5.33 -3.34 -14.27
N ALA A 32 6.26 -2.38 -14.33
CA ALA A 32 6.45 -1.19 -13.46
C ALA A 32 5.39 -0.86 -12.38
N ASP A 33 4.10 -0.85 -12.71
CA ASP A 33 2.94 -0.58 -11.85
C ASP A 33 2.62 -1.66 -10.78
N GLY A 34 3.21 -2.86 -10.86
CA GLY A 34 2.90 -3.99 -9.97
C GLY A 34 3.96 -4.33 -8.91
N ARG A 35 5.10 -3.64 -8.89
CA ARG A 35 6.16 -3.89 -7.91
C ARG A 35 5.81 -3.27 -6.55
N PRO A 36 6.17 -3.91 -5.43
CA PRO A 36 6.08 -3.27 -4.12
C PRO A 36 7.00 -2.04 -4.07
N ASP A 37 6.71 -1.09 -3.19
CA ASP A 37 7.56 0.12 -3.04
C ASP A 37 8.85 -0.23 -2.31
N VAL A 38 8.76 -1.19 -1.41
CA VAL A 38 9.83 -1.60 -0.51
C VAL A 38 9.89 -3.14 -0.47
N GLY A 39 11.08 -3.67 -0.70
CA GLY A 39 11.37 -5.09 -0.56
C GLY A 39 11.67 -5.44 0.89
N TRP A 40 11.21 -6.61 1.34
CA TRP A 40 11.49 -7.14 2.69
C TRP A 40 12.07 -8.54 2.60
N ILE A 41 13.13 -8.81 3.37
CA ILE A 41 13.64 -10.16 3.62
C ILE A 41 13.83 -10.42 5.12
N THR A 42 13.76 -11.68 5.52
CA THR A 42 14.06 -12.13 6.88
C THR A 42 15.31 -12.99 6.89
N MET A 43 16.23 -12.70 7.82
CA MET A 43 17.41 -13.53 8.07
C MET A 43 16.97 -14.88 8.66
N ARG A 44 17.25 -15.98 7.95
CA ARG A 44 16.84 -17.33 8.40
C ARG A 44 17.82 -17.98 9.39
N ALA A 45 19.06 -17.53 9.38
CA ALA A 45 20.12 -17.97 10.28
C ALA A 45 21.15 -16.85 10.52
N PRO A 46 21.78 -16.79 11.71
CA PRO A 46 22.81 -15.80 12.02
C PRO A 46 23.94 -15.78 10.99
N GLY A 47 24.29 -14.60 10.49
CA GLY A 47 25.43 -14.43 9.58
C GLY A 47 25.21 -14.93 8.14
N SER A 48 23.95 -15.16 7.74
CA SER A 48 23.59 -15.60 6.37
C SER A 48 23.65 -14.48 5.33
N ALA A 49 24.82 -13.85 5.15
CA ALA A 49 25.03 -12.74 4.21
C ALA A 49 24.63 -13.06 2.76
N GLY A 50 24.75 -14.32 2.35
CA GLY A 50 24.44 -14.75 0.98
C GLY A 50 22.98 -14.49 0.54
N ALA A 51 22.01 -14.57 1.47
CA ALA A 51 20.61 -14.27 1.16
C ALA A 51 20.38 -12.77 0.97
N LEU A 52 21.02 -11.94 1.80
CA LEU A 52 20.96 -10.48 1.70
C LEU A 52 21.61 -9.98 0.40
N GLU A 53 22.77 -10.50 0.05
CA GLU A 53 23.42 -10.19 -1.23
C GLU A 53 22.56 -10.61 -2.44
N ALA A 54 21.95 -11.80 -2.36
CA ALA A 54 21.06 -12.27 -3.42
C ALA A 54 19.83 -11.36 -3.57
N ALA A 55 19.18 -10.99 -2.48
CA ALA A 55 18.06 -10.06 -2.50
C ALA A 55 18.49 -8.71 -3.10
N ARG A 56 19.66 -8.19 -2.70
CA ARG A 56 20.15 -6.91 -3.22
C ARG A 56 20.45 -6.95 -4.72
N ARG A 57 20.95 -8.08 -5.25
CA ARG A 57 21.17 -8.26 -6.70
C ARG A 57 19.87 -8.24 -7.50
N HIS A 58 18.78 -8.75 -6.94
CA HIS A 58 17.48 -8.88 -7.65
C HIS A 58 16.51 -7.73 -7.34
N TRP A 59 16.77 -6.94 -6.30
CA TRP A 59 15.94 -5.82 -5.88
C TRP A 59 16.72 -4.51 -6.00
N ALA A 60 16.24 -3.58 -6.83
CA ALA A 60 16.88 -2.27 -7.03
C ALA A 60 16.29 -1.15 -6.16
N GLY A 61 15.14 -1.38 -5.50
CA GLY A 61 14.47 -0.42 -4.64
C GLY A 61 14.93 -0.47 -3.18
N PRO A 62 14.28 0.28 -2.28
CA PRO A 62 14.52 0.21 -0.83
C PRO A 62 14.34 -1.21 -0.30
N LEU A 63 15.30 -1.71 0.48
CA LEU A 63 15.30 -3.05 1.07
C LEU A 63 15.32 -2.98 2.59
N LEU A 64 14.32 -3.59 3.22
CA LEU A 64 14.26 -3.79 4.65
C LEU A 64 14.66 -5.22 5.00
N VAL A 65 15.39 -5.36 6.09
CA VAL A 65 15.83 -6.66 6.58
C VAL A 65 15.34 -6.88 8.00
N GLU A 66 14.75 -8.04 8.25
CA GLU A 66 14.47 -8.52 9.60
C GLU A 66 15.66 -9.35 10.11
N PRO A 67 16.38 -8.90 11.14
CA PRO A 67 17.44 -9.68 11.76
C PRO A 67 16.86 -10.83 12.57
N SER A 68 17.64 -11.91 12.67
CA SER A 68 17.38 -13.02 13.59
C SER A 68 18.29 -12.98 14.83
N SER A 69 19.36 -12.18 14.77
CA SER A 69 20.30 -12.02 15.87
C SER A 69 21.12 -10.73 15.72
N PRO A 70 21.80 -10.27 16.80
CA PRO A 70 22.72 -9.13 16.72
C PRO A 70 23.90 -9.35 15.73
N ALA A 71 24.25 -10.59 15.42
CA ALA A 71 25.32 -10.91 14.47
C ALA A 71 24.96 -10.50 13.02
N ASP A 72 23.67 -10.38 12.71
CA ASP A 72 23.19 -9.97 11.39
C ASP A 72 23.40 -8.47 11.12
N LEU A 73 23.49 -7.67 12.19
CA LEU A 73 23.41 -6.20 12.13
C LEU A 73 24.56 -5.56 11.35
N ALA A 74 25.75 -6.17 11.35
CA ALA A 74 26.89 -5.66 10.58
C ALA A 74 26.60 -5.74 9.07
N ALA A 75 26.15 -6.90 8.57
CA ALA A 75 25.80 -7.08 7.17
C ALA A 75 24.59 -6.23 6.74
N ILE A 76 23.59 -6.11 7.63
CA ILE A 76 22.43 -5.26 7.43
C ILE A 76 22.86 -3.80 7.24
N ARG A 77 23.76 -3.29 8.08
CA ARG A 77 24.24 -1.89 7.98
C ARG A 77 24.87 -1.58 6.63
N GLU A 78 25.53 -2.55 6.02
CA GLU A 78 26.24 -2.37 4.74
C GLU A 78 25.31 -2.43 3.52
N THR A 79 24.18 -3.15 3.62
CA THR A 79 23.40 -3.55 2.42
C THR A 79 21.93 -3.11 2.47
N ALA A 80 21.35 -2.99 3.67
CA ALA A 80 19.94 -2.67 3.86
C ALA A 80 19.70 -1.17 3.93
N ASP A 81 18.50 -0.78 3.51
CA ASP A 81 18.02 0.60 3.63
C ASP A 81 17.29 0.79 4.98
N GLY A 82 16.85 -0.29 5.63
CA GLY A 82 16.19 -0.23 6.92
C GLY A 82 16.03 -1.61 7.58
N VAL A 83 15.47 -1.59 8.78
CA VAL A 83 15.29 -2.78 9.62
C VAL A 83 13.81 -3.00 9.93
N ILE A 84 13.37 -4.25 9.91
CA ILE A 84 12.11 -4.65 10.53
C ILE A 84 12.42 -5.41 11.81
N VAL A 85 12.07 -4.86 12.96
CA VAL A 85 11.96 -5.63 14.19
C VAL A 85 10.64 -6.38 14.12
N GLY A 86 10.70 -7.63 13.65
CA GLY A 86 9.53 -8.49 13.50
C GLY A 86 8.88 -8.81 14.85
N ALA A 87 7.59 -9.18 14.81
CA ALA A 87 6.77 -9.40 16.01
C ALA A 87 7.35 -10.45 16.99
N ALA A 88 8.18 -11.38 16.50
CA ALA A 88 8.87 -12.37 17.34
C ALA A 88 10.02 -11.76 18.17
N TRP A 89 10.61 -10.66 17.68
CA TRP A 89 11.82 -10.05 18.24
C TRP A 89 11.54 -8.85 19.15
N THR A 90 10.30 -8.36 19.21
CA THR A 90 9.94 -7.15 19.97
C THR A 90 10.13 -7.28 21.49
N ARG A 91 10.29 -8.51 22.00
CA ARG A 91 10.61 -8.80 23.40
C ARG A 91 12.11 -8.91 23.68
N ASP A 92 12.93 -9.06 22.64
CA ASP A 92 14.39 -9.06 22.75
C ASP A 92 14.90 -7.61 22.73
N LEU A 93 14.92 -6.97 23.90
CA LEU A 93 15.37 -5.60 24.03
C LEU A 93 16.84 -5.39 23.62
N VAL A 94 17.67 -6.45 23.66
CA VAL A 94 19.05 -6.37 23.19
C VAL A 94 19.07 -6.19 21.68
N LEU A 95 18.32 -7.02 20.95
CA LEU A 95 18.20 -6.92 19.51
C LEU A 95 17.49 -5.62 19.07
N VAL A 96 16.43 -5.21 19.77
CA VAL A 96 15.72 -3.94 19.52
C VAL A 96 16.68 -2.75 19.61
N ARG A 97 17.38 -2.60 20.73
CA ARG A 97 18.32 -1.48 20.96
C ARG A 97 19.49 -1.54 19.98
N ALA A 98 20.02 -2.73 19.71
CA ALA A 98 21.11 -2.89 18.76
C ALA A 98 20.68 -2.53 17.32
N SER A 99 19.45 -2.86 16.93
CA SER A 99 18.87 -2.45 15.65
C SER A 99 18.70 -0.93 15.57
N ALA A 100 18.23 -0.30 16.64
CA ALA A 100 18.07 1.16 16.70
C ALA A 100 19.42 1.89 16.52
N ARG A 101 20.50 1.39 17.15
CA ARG A 101 21.86 1.95 17.06
C ARG A 101 22.48 1.91 15.66
N LEU A 102 21.88 1.19 14.71
CA LEU A 102 22.35 1.22 13.32
C LEU A 102 22.17 2.60 12.66
N GLY A 103 21.26 3.42 13.19
CA GLY A 103 20.91 4.72 12.59
C GLY A 103 20.11 4.59 11.29
N LEU A 104 19.68 3.37 10.95
CA LEU A 104 18.76 3.10 9.85
C LEU A 104 17.31 3.25 10.33
N PRO A 105 16.35 3.55 9.44
CA PRO A 105 14.93 3.45 9.73
C PRO A 105 14.54 2.08 10.27
N VAL A 106 13.64 2.06 11.26
CA VAL A 106 13.19 0.83 11.93
C VAL A 106 11.66 0.75 11.91
N ILE A 107 11.13 -0.31 11.30
CA ILE A 107 9.74 -0.74 11.54
C ILE A 107 9.72 -1.59 12.79
N VAL A 108 8.95 -1.18 13.79
CA VAL A 108 8.68 -1.99 14.99
C VAL A 108 7.30 -2.61 14.85
N GLN A 109 7.25 -3.91 14.53
CA GLN A 109 5.99 -4.64 14.53
C GLN A 109 5.43 -4.75 15.95
N ARG A 110 4.11 -4.92 16.10
CA ARG A 110 3.52 -5.25 17.39
C ARG A 110 3.71 -6.74 17.69
N GLY A 111 4.26 -7.06 18.86
CA GLY A 111 4.32 -8.45 19.32
C GLY A 111 2.91 -9.06 19.46
N PRO A 112 2.73 -10.37 19.22
CA PRO A 112 1.40 -11.01 19.05
C PRO A 112 0.46 -10.91 20.27
N HIS A 113 0.99 -10.54 21.44
CA HIS A 113 0.23 -10.34 22.68
C HIS A 113 0.58 -9.03 23.38
N ALA A 114 1.34 -8.14 22.73
CA ALA A 114 1.74 -6.89 23.33
C ALA A 114 0.52 -5.97 23.46
N SER A 115 0.33 -5.36 24.62
CA SER A 115 -0.56 -4.22 24.77
C SER A 115 -0.01 -3.01 24.00
N LEU A 116 -0.87 -2.02 23.74
CA LEU A 116 -0.44 -0.74 23.17
C LEU A 116 0.67 -0.08 24.01
N GLY A 117 0.58 -0.19 25.35
CA GLY A 117 1.58 0.38 26.26
C GLY A 117 2.95 -0.27 26.14
N GLU A 118 2.99 -1.60 26.06
CA GLU A 118 4.23 -2.36 25.87
C GLU A 118 4.84 -2.11 24.49
N TRP A 119 4.02 -2.07 23.45
CA TRP A 119 4.50 -1.77 22.10
C TRP A 119 5.12 -0.37 22.01
N LEU A 120 4.44 0.65 22.54
CA LEU A 120 4.99 2.00 22.62
C LEU A 120 6.22 2.09 23.54
N ALA A 121 6.36 1.20 24.52
CA ALA A 121 7.58 1.12 25.33
C ALA A 121 8.75 0.61 24.49
N THR A 122 8.57 -0.44 23.68
CA THR A 122 9.59 -0.91 22.72
C THR A 122 10.02 0.20 21.76
N VAL A 123 9.09 1.03 21.29
CA VAL A 123 9.42 2.20 20.44
C VAL A 123 10.30 3.20 21.20
N ARG A 124 9.95 3.52 22.46
CA ARG A 124 10.78 4.42 23.30
C ARG A 124 12.18 3.88 23.59
N GLU A 125 12.35 2.56 23.63
CA GLU A 125 13.68 1.96 23.74
C GLU A 125 14.53 2.27 22.51
N CYS A 126 13.96 2.27 21.30
CA CYS A 126 14.68 2.71 20.10
C CYS A 126 15.03 4.20 20.14
N GLU A 127 14.10 5.04 20.61
CA GLU A 127 14.32 6.49 20.76
C GLU A 127 15.45 6.79 21.76
N ALA A 128 15.50 6.05 22.88
CA ALA A 128 16.53 6.19 23.90
C ALA A 128 17.94 5.85 23.37
N GLU A 129 18.02 5.04 22.31
CA GLU A 129 19.26 4.74 21.59
C GLU A 129 19.60 5.78 20.49
N GLY A 130 18.82 6.86 20.40
CA GLY A 130 19.05 7.99 19.50
C GLY A 130 18.47 7.81 18.09
N ASN A 131 17.53 6.89 17.89
CA ASN A 131 16.91 6.66 16.59
C ASN A 131 15.47 7.18 16.55
N ASP A 132 15.27 8.25 15.78
CA ASP A 132 13.95 8.86 15.55
C ASP A 132 13.28 8.43 14.24
N LEU A 133 13.93 7.58 13.44
CA LEU A 133 13.43 7.09 12.16
C LEU A 133 12.54 5.85 12.37
N LEU A 134 11.53 5.99 13.22
CA LEU A 134 10.70 4.87 13.68
C LEU A 134 9.33 4.87 13.01
N VAL A 135 8.94 3.70 12.51
CA VAL A 135 7.62 3.41 11.96
C VAL A 135 7.02 2.25 12.74
N LEU A 136 5.74 2.34 13.08
CA LEU A 136 5.04 1.28 13.78
C LEU A 136 4.33 0.39 12.75
N CYS A 137 4.26 -0.92 12.97
CA CYS A 137 3.42 -1.81 12.16
C CYS A 137 2.51 -2.70 13.02
N GLU A 138 1.19 -2.52 12.89
CA GLU A 138 0.19 -3.38 13.53
C GLU A 138 0.01 -4.64 12.69
N THR A 139 0.49 -5.79 13.17
CA THR A 139 0.41 -7.08 12.45
C THR A 139 -0.67 -8.02 12.99
N GLY A 140 -1.43 -7.58 13.99
CA GLY A 140 -2.41 -8.41 14.69
C GLY A 140 -1.82 -9.34 15.74
N GLY A 141 -2.67 -9.78 16.66
CA GLY A 141 -2.38 -10.91 17.54
C GLY A 141 -2.80 -12.22 16.90
N ARG A 142 -2.26 -13.35 17.38
CA ARG A 142 -2.80 -14.67 16.99
C ARG A 142 -4.19 -14.84 17.61
N ALA A 143 -5.21 -14.88 16.77
CA ALA A 143 -6.57 -15.22 17.18
C ALA A 143 -6.67 -16.70 17.60
N HIS A 144 -7.78 -17.08 18.25
CA HIS A 144 -7.97 -18.45 18.74
C HIS A 144 -8.01 -19.49 17.62
N ASP A 145 -8.48 -19.10 16.44
CA ASP A 145 -8.50 -19.90 15.22
C ASP A 145 -7.15 -19.90 14.46
N GLY A 146 -6.13 -19.24 15.00
CA GLY A 146 -4.80 -19.12 14.40
C GLY A 146 -4.69 -18.04 13.33
N SER A 147 -5.78 -17.34 12.99
CA SER A 147 -5.72 -16.20 12.06
C SER A 147 -4.98 -15.01 12.67
N THR A 148 -4.39 -14.18 11.81
CA THR A 148 -3.74 -12.92 12.18
C THR A 148 -4.32 -11.80 11.35
N ALA A 149 -4.95 -10.82 12.00
CA ALA A 149 -5.49 -9.63 11.36
C ALA A 149 -5.18 -8.40 12.23
N PRO A 150 -4.88 -7.25 11.62
CA PRO A 150 -4.51 -6.05 12.36
C PRO A 150 -5.67 -5.53 13.22
N ASP A 151 -5.39 -5.15 14.46
CA ASP A 151 -6.35 -4.41 15.29
C ASP A 151 -6.36 -2.93 14.87
N LEU A 152 -7.33 -2.57 14.02
CA LEU A 152 -7.45 -1.21 13.46
C LEU A 152 -7.69 -0.13 14.52
N GLY A 153 -8.35 -0.46 15.63
CA GLY A 153 -8.57 0.47 16.73
C GLY A 153 -7.26 0.78 17.46
N LEU A 154 -6.48 -0.27 17.74
CA LEU A 154 -5.18 -0.14 18.37
C LEU A 154 -4.16 0.55 17.46
N MET A 155 -4.18 0.26 16.16
CA MET A 155 -3.38 0.95 15.14
C MET A 155 -3.59 2.47 15.19
N ARG A 156 -4.86 2.91 15.21
CA ARG A 156 -5.21 4.33 15.34
C ARG A 156 -4.72 4.94 16.64
N ALA A 157 -4.95 4.25 17.76
CA ALA A 157 -4.49 4.71 19.07
C ALA A 157 -2.96 4.81 19.14
N ALA A 158 -2.22 3.91 18.47
CA ALA A 158 -0.77 3.97 18.36
C ALA A 158 -0.33 5.21 17.58
N ARG A 159 -0.98 5.51 16.45
CA ARG A 159 -0.70 6.70 15.64
C ARG A 159 -0.92 7.98 16.44
N GLU A 160 -2.06 8.10 17.11
CA GLU A 160 -2.41 9.28 17.90
C GLU A 160 -1.46 9.50 19.08
N ARG A 161 -1.05 8.42 19.78
CA ARG A 161 -0.21 8.53 20.97
C ARG A 161 1.28 8.67 20.68
N SER A 162 1.75 8.12 19.56
CA SER A 162 3.16 8.21 19.16
C SER A 162 3.46 9.43 18.30
N GLY A 163 2.48 9.92 17.54
CA GLY A 163 2.73 10.92 16.49
C GLY A 163 3.56 10.39 15.31
N ARG A 164 3.80 9.07 15.26
CA ARG A 164 4.63 8.41 14.25
C ARG A 164 3.76 7.74 13.18
N PRO A 165 4.32 7.50 11.98
CA PRO A 165 3.63 6.73 10.95
C PRO A 165 3.30 5.31 11.44
N VAL A 166 2.13 4.81 11.07
CA VAL A 166 1.68 3.45 11.43
C VAL A 166 1.22 2.70 10.19
N LEU A 167 1.84 1.55 9.96
CA LEU A 167 1.49 0.59 8.90
C LEU A 167 0.56 -0.49 9.43
N ALA A 168 -0.18 -1.12 8.53
CA ALA A 168 -0.95 -2.33 8.80
C ALA A 168 -0.30 -3.55 8.16
N GLY A 169 0.07 -4.53 8.96
CA GLY A 169 0.46 -5.87 8.50
C GLY A 169 -0.78 -6.68 8.18
N LEU A 170 -0.96 -6.99 6.89
CA LEU A 170 -2.14 -7.68 6.39
C LEU A 170 -2.03 -9.21 6.43
N GLY A 171 -0.84 -9.72 6.76
CA GLY A 171 -0.55 -11.14 6.69
C GLY A 171 -0.80 -11.67 5.27
N GLU A 172 -1.53 -12.78 5.18
CA GLU A 172 -1.91 -13.41 3.90
C GLU A 172 -3.18 -12.80 3.28
N ASP A 173 -3.92 -11.95 4.01
CA ASP A 173 -5.20 -11.39 3.56
C ASP A 173 -5.06 -9.93 3.09
N ALA A 174 -4.65 -9.78 1.83
CA ALA A 174 -4.60 -8.47 1.18
C ALA A 174 -5.98 -7.80 1.02
N GLY A 175 -7.09 -8.52 1.21
CA GLY A 175 -8.45 -7.96 1.19
C GLY A 175 -8.69 -6.94 2.30
N LEU A 176 -7.90 -7.00 3.38
CA LEU A 176 -7.97 -6.06 4.50
C LEU A 176 -7.35 -4.68 4.19
N ALA A 177 -6.67 -4.52 3.05
CA ALA A 177 -6.01 -3.28 2.64
C ALA A 177 -6.95 -2.06 2.72
N GLY A 178 -8.17 -2.21 2.21
CA GLY A 178 -9.16 -1.13 2.22
C GLY A 178 -9.57 -0.71 3.63
N ALA A 179 -9.80 -1.68 4.52
CA ALA A 179 -10.17 -1.40 5.91
C ALA A 179 -9.01 -0.72 6.67
N ALA A 180 -7.78 -1.19 6.48
CA ALA A 180 -6.59 -0.59 7.07
C ALA A 180 -6.39 0.87 6.65
N VAL A 181 -6.48 1.14 5.34
CA VAL A 181 -6.35 2.50 4.81
C VAL A 181 -7.49 3.40 5.25
N ALA A 182 -8.73 2.90 5.27
CA ALA A 182 -9.87 3.65 5.81
C ALA A 182 -9.70 3.98 7.29
N ALA A 183 -9.07 3.08 8.06
CA ALA A 183 -8.73 3.31 9.44
C ALA A 183 -7.54 4.27 9.63
N GLY A 184 -6.84 4.66 8.57
CA GLY A 184 -5.78 5.67 8.60
C GLY A 184 -4.36 5.10 8.62
N ALA A 185 -4.16 3.87 8.14
CA ALA A 185 -2.82 3.34 7.92
C ALA A 185 -2.03 4.23 6.92
N ASP A 186 -0.76 4.46 7.23
CA ASP A 186 0.17 5.19 6.36
C ASP A 186 0.79 4.28 5.28
N GLY A 187 0.70 2.96 5.46
CA GLY A 187 1.07 1.95 4.47
C GLY A 187 0.69 0.54 4.91
N LEU A 188 1.01 -0.43 4.08
CA LEU A 188 0.63 -1.84 4.19
C LEU A 188 1.89 -2.70 4.15
N VAL A 189 1.94 -3.72 5.01
CA VAL A 189 2.97 -4.76 4.99
C VAL A 189 2.31 -6.09 4.63
N LEU A 190 2.75 -6.70 3.54
CA LEU A 190 2.26 -8.00 3.08
C LEU A 190 3.14 -9.13 3.59
N ALA A 191 2.57 -10.32 3.78
CA ALA A 191 3.34 -11.47 4.27
C ALA A 191 4.52 -11.83 3.33
N PRO A 192 5.59 -12.46 3.88
CA PRO A 192 6.74 -13.01 3.15
C PRO A 192 6.43 -13.88 1.91
N GLY A 193 5.21 -14.40 1.78
CA GLY A 193 4.77 -15.22 0.63
C GLY A 193 3.89 -14.49 -0.40
N ALA A 194 3.60 -13.20 -0.23
CA ALA A 194 2.72 -12.46 -1.12
C ALA A 194 3.36 -12.27 -2.51
N ASP A 195 2.60 -12.59 -3.56
CA ASP A 195 3.03 -12.39 -4.94
C ASP A 195 2.79 -10.94 -5.42
N GLY A 196 3.36 -10.60 -6.57
CA GLY A 196 3.21 -9.25 -7.16
C GLY A 196 1.76 -8.89 -7.50
N ARG A 197 0.90 -9.88 -7.82
CA ARG A 197 -0.53 -9.63 -8.08
C ARG A 197 -1.26 -9.21 -6.81
N THR A 198 -0.93 -9.84 -5.69
CA THR A 198 -1.44 -9.51 -4.35
C THR A 198 -1.03 -8.10 -3.96
N ALA A 199 0.24 -7.73 -4.19
CA ALA A 199 0.75 -6.38 -3.97
C ALA A 199 0.02 -5.34 -4.83
N ALA A 200 -0.16 -5.59 -6.12
CA ALA A 200 -0.88 -4.69 -7.02
C ALA A 200 -2.36 -4.54 -6.63
N ALA A 201 -3.02 -5.62 -6.18
CA ALA A 201 -4.41 -5.57 -5.72
C ALA A 201 -4.56 -4.75 -4.42
N ALA A 202 -3.66 -4.94 -3.45
CA ALA A 202 -3.61 -4.15 -2.24
C ALA A 202 -3.40 -2.66 -2.56
N ARG A 203 -2.45 -2.34 -3.46
CA ARG A 203 -2.17 -0.97 -3.92
C ARG A 203 -3.40 -0.31 -4.53
N ARG A 204 -4.05 -0.97 -5.50
CA ARG A 204 -5.27 -0.43 -6.13
C ARG A 204 -6.35 -0.13 -5.09
N THR A 205 -6.56 -1.05 -4.15
CA THR A 205 -7.56 -0.88 -3.08
C THR A 205 -7.19 0.31 -2.17
N ALA A 206 -5.92 0.42 -1.78
CA ALA A 206 -5.42 1.50 -0.97
C ALA A 206 -5.62 2.87 -1.65
N THR A 207 -5.24 3.00 -2.92
CA THR A 207 -5.40 4.22 -3.71
C THR A 207 -6.87 4.66 -3.76
N LEU A 208 -7.79 3.74 -4.06
CA LEU A 208 -9.21 4.03 -4.15
C LEU A 208 -9.79 4.48 -2.81
N VAL A 209 -9.52 3.74 -1.73
CA VAL A 209 -10.08 4.06 -0.42
C VAL A 209 -9.53 5.38 0.09
N ARG A 210 -8.23 5.62 -0.07
CA ARG A 210 -7.60 6.84 0.45
C ARG A 210 -8.15 8.10 -0.20
N ALA A 211 -8.42 8.07 -1.50
CA ALA A 211 -9.02 9.20 -2.21
C ALA A 211 -10.42 9.57 -1.68
N VAL A 212 -11.17 8.60 -1.13
CA VAL A 212 -12.54 8.83 -0.63
C VAL A 212 -12.63 9.01 0.89
N THR A 213 -11.62 8.56 1.65
CA THR A 213 -11.59 8.69 3.11
C THR A 213 -10.73 9.86 3.60
N ALA A 214 -9.91 10.47 2.74
CA ALA A 214 -9.18 11.69 3.08
C ALA A 214 -10.16 12.82 3.45
N PRO A 215 -10.13 13.34 4.69
CA PRO A 215 -11.10 14.35 5.12
C PRO A 215 -10.89 15.66 4.37
N LEU A 216 -11.91 16.10 3.62
CA LEU A 216 -11.93 17.40 2.93
C LEU A 216 -12.08 18.59 3.90
N ASP A 217 -12.72 18.38 5.04
CA ASP A 217 -12.95 19.36 6.09
C ASP A 217 -12.33 18.86 7.40
N GLY A 218 -11.06 19.20 7.62
CA GLY A 218 -10.29 18.85 8.81
C GLY A 218 -9.00 19.66 8.91
N PRO A 219 -8.15 19.44 9.94
CA PRO A 219 -6.85 20.12 10.09
C PRO A 219 -5.90 19.89 8.90
N SER A 220 -6.20 18.89 8.06
CA SER A 220 -5.49 18.55 6.83
C SER A 220 -5.98 19.30 5.58
N ARG A 221 -6.90 20.28 5.71
CA ARG A 221 -7.37 21.07 4.56
C ARG A 221 -6.17 21.73 3.88
N PRO A 222 -6.03 21.64 2.55
CA PRO A 222 -4.88 22.22 1.87
C PRO A 222 -4.83 23.73 2.09
N GLY A 223 -3.87 24.18 2.90
CA GLY A 223 -3.64 25.60 3.19
C GLY A 223 -2.87 26.34 2.09
N SER A 224 -2.48 25.64 1.03
CA SER A 224 -1.72 26.18 -0.10
C SER A 224 -2.18 25.57 -1.43
N VAL A 225 -1.89 26.25 -2.54
CA VAL A 225 -2.16 25.74 -3.89
C VAL A 225 -1.42 24.43 -4.15
N ALA A 226 -0.18 24.31 -3.67
CA ALA A 226 0.61 23.08 -3.81
C ALA A 226 -0.05 21.90 -3.09
N ALA A 227 -0.54 22.12 -1.87
CA ALA A 227 -1.26 21.10 -1.13
C ALA A 227 -2.57 20.72 -1.83
N ALA A 228 -3.31 21.69 -2.37
CA ALA A 228 -4.57 21.42 -3.09
C ALA A 228 -4.33 20.63 -4.38
N ARG A 229 -3.24 20.89 -5.09
CA ARG A 229 -2.85 20.11 -6.28
C ARG A 229 -2.51 18.68 -5.91
N ALA A 230 -1.76 18.46 -4.83
CA ALA A 230 -1.46 17.11 -4.35
C ALA A 230 -2.74 16.33 -3.93
N GLU A 231 -3.78 17.01 -3.44
CA GLU A 231 -5.10 16.40 -3.21
C GLU A 231 -5.79 16.01 -4.54
N ILE A 232 -5.73 16.88 -5.55
CA ILE A 232 -6.28 16.61 -6.88
C ILE A 232 -5.57 15.41 -7.52
N ASP A 233 -4.24 15.39 -7.51
CA ASP A 233 -3.44 14.31 -8.10
C ASP A 233 -3.82 12.94 -7.50
N ARG A 234 -4.16 12.90 -6.21
CA ARG A 234 -4.66 11.69 -5.53
C ARG A 234 -6.04 11.26 -6.01
N VAL A 235 -6.96 12.22 -6.14
CA VAL A 235 -8.30 11.94 -6.69
C VAL A 235 -8.16 11.46 -8.13
N ASP A 236 -7.25 12.04 -8.91
CA ASP A 236 -7.00 11.67 -10.30
C ASP A 236 -6.38 10.28 -10.42
N ALA A 237 -5.47 9.87 -9.51
CA ALA A 237 -4.95 8.50 -9.46
C ALA A 237 -6.06 7.47 -9.15
N ALA A 238 -6.99 7.79 -8.24
CA ALA A 238 -8.15 6.95 -7.98
C ALA A 238 -9.11 6.93 -9.17
N LEU A 239 -9.32 8.07 -9.83
CA LEU A 239 -10.15 8.17 -11.02
C LEU A 239 -9.56 7.33 -12.16
N ALA A 240 -8.26 7.37 -12.39
CA ALA A 240 -7.58 6.54 -13.38
C ALA A 240 -7.82 5.04 -13.13
N THR A 241 -7.71 4.59 -11.88
CA THR A 241 -8.00 3.20 -11.49
C THR A 241 -9.45 2.81 -11.78
N LEU A 242 -10.41 3.70 -11.50
CA LEU A 242 -11.83 3.47 -11.80
C LEU A 242 -12.14 3.49 -13.30
N LEU A 243 -11.47 4.37 -14.06
CA LEU A 243 -11.63 4.48 -15.50
C LEU A 243 -11.10 3.23 -16.22
N GLU A 244 -9.94 2.71 -15.81
CA GLU A 244 -9.38 1.47 -16.32
C GLU A 244 -10.35 0.29 -16.08
N ARG A 245 -10.79 0.12 -14.83
CA ARG A 245 -11.77 -0.91 -14.49
C ARG A 245 -13.07 -0.78 -15.29
N ARG A 246 -13.51 0.45 -15.54
CA ARG A 246 -14.70 0.72 -16.34
C ARG A 246 -14.48 0.38 -17.81
N ALA A 247 -13.31 0.66 -18.37
CA ALA A 247 -12.94 0.31 -19.75
C ALA A 247 -12.90 -1.21 -19.93
N GLU A 248 -12.31 -1.96 -19.00
CA GLU A 248 -12.34 -3.44 -18.99
C GLU A 248 -13.79 -3.97 -19.06
N LEU A 249 -14.68 -3.42 -18.22
CA LEU A 249 -16.10 -3.79 -18.20
C LEU A 249 -16.82 -3.40 -19.48
N ALA A 250 -16.48 -2.25 -20.07
CA ALA A 250 -17.01 -1.84 -21.37
C ALA A 250 -16.60 -2.85 -22.45
N GLY A 251 -15.34 -3.30 -22.48
CA GLY A 251 -14.87 -4.35 -23.37
C GLY A 251 -15.61 -5.69 -23.19
N VAL A 252 -15.89 -6.10 -21.94
CA VAL A 252 -16.74 -7.27 -21.66
C VAL A 252 -18.13 -7.10 -22.25
N VAL A 253 -18.77 -5.95 -22.04
CA VAL A 253 -20.10 -5.65 -22.61
C VAL A 253 -20.06 -5.69 -24.13
N GLN A 254 -19.01 -5.15 -24.76
CA GLN A 254 -18.84 -5.13 -26.21
C GLN A 254 -18.72 -6.54 -26.81
N ARG A 255 -18.09 -7.47 -26.11
CA ARG A 255 -18.01 -8.89 -26.53
C ARG A 255 -19.36 -9.61 -26.39
N LEU A 256 -20.19 -9.21 -25.43
CA LEU A 256 -21.48 -9.84 -25.17
C LEU A 256 -22.63 -9.26 -26.00
N LYS A 257 -22.50 -8.04 -26.50
CA LYS A 257 -23.57 -7.37 -27.27
C LYS A 257 -23.69 -7.94 -28.68
N PRO A 258 -24.94 -8.13 -29.18
CA PRO A 258 -25.17 -8.54 -30.56
C PRO A 258 -24.78 -7.45 -31.57
N VAL A 259 -24.85 -6.17 -31.17
CA VAL A 259 -24.37 -5.02 -31.95
C VAL A 259 -23.36 -4.26 -31.09
N GLY A 260 -22.10 -4.28 -31.51
CA GLY A 260 -21.00 -3.59 -30.83
C GLY A 260 -20.79 -2.14 -31.27
N GLY A 261 -19.77 -1.51 -30.70
CA GLY A 261 -19.33 -0.15 -30.99
C GLY A 261 -20.36 0.90 -30.61
N PHE A 262 -20.26 2.05 -31.28
CA PHE A 262 -21.15 3.20 -31.11
C PHE A 262 -22.61 2.89 -31.47
N ALA A 263 -22.85 1.99 -32.43
CA ALA A 263 -24.19 1.60 -32.86
C ALA A 263 -24.98 0.84 -31.79
N GLY A 264 -24.28 0.21 -30.83
CA GLY A 264 -24.88 -0.51 -29.71
C GLY A 264 -25.13 0.33 -28.46
N ARG A 265 -25.04 1.67 -28.53
CA ARG A 265 -25.27 2.56 -27.37
C ARG A 265 -26.73 2.58 -26.96
N ASP A 266 -26.96 2.56 -25.65
CA ASP A 266 -28.29 2.66 -25.04
C ASP A 266 -28.42 4.03 -24.37
N MET A 267 -28.93 4.99 -25.15
CA MET A 267 -29.04 6.38 -24.70
C MET A 267 -29.97 6.55 -23.50
N GLU A 268 -30.97 5.69 -23.33
CA GLU A 268 -31.87 5.77 -22.19
C GLU A 268 -31.17 5.31 -20.90
N ARG A 269 -30.43 4.19 -20.99
CA ARG A 269 -29.57 3.72 -19.89
C ARG A 269 -28.51 4.75 -19.52
N GLU A 270 -27.88 5.39 -20.50
CA GLU A 270 -26.86 6.42 -20.26
C GLU A 270 -27.44 7.66 -19.57
N ARG A 271 -28.64 8.11 -19.95
CA ARG A 271 -29.33 9.19 -19.22
C ARG A 271 -29.64 8.80 -17.77
N ARG A 272 -30.17 7.59 -17.55
CA ARG A 272 -30.44 7.08 -16.19
C ARG A 272 -29.17 6.98 -15.34
N LEU A 273 -28.05 6.58 -15.95
CA LEU A 273 -26.74 6.55 -15.29
C LEU A 273 -26.33 7.96 -14.83
N VAL A 274 -26.39 8.95 -15.72
CA VAL A 274 -26.02 10.35 -15.40
C VAL A 274 -26.89 10.91 -14.29
N ALA A 275 -28.21 10.71 -14.35
CA ALA A 275 -29.14 11.12 -13.29
C ALA A 275 -28.81 10.47 -11.94
N ALA A 276 -28.44 9.19 -11.94
CA ALA A 276 -28.00 8.50 -10.73
C ALA A 276 -26.68 9.08 -10.19
N MET A 277 -25.71 9.37 -11.06
CA MET A 277 -24.43 9.98 -10.68
C MET A 277 -24.59 11.40 -10.12
N ALA A 278 -25.54 12.18 -10.64
CA ALA A 278 -25.80 13.54 -10.16
C ALA A 278 -26.23 13.60 -8.68
N ARG A 279 -26.85 12.54 -8.15
CA ARG A 279 -27.14 12.42 -6.71
C ARG A 279 -25.88 12.35 -5.85
N HIS A 280 -24.82 11.77 -6.38
CA HIS A 280 -23.52 11.65 -5.70
C HIS A 280 -22.61 12.86 -5.95
N ALA A 281 -22.76 13.53 -7.10
CA ALA A 281 -21.98 14.71 -7.49
C ALA A 281 -22.87 15.93 -7.76
N PRO A 282 -23.61 16.45 -6.75
CA PRO A 282 -24.58 17.52 -6.94
C PRO A 282 -23.96 18.84 -7.43
N ARG A 283 -22.68 19.09 -7.12
CA ARG A 283 -21.94 20.28 -7.59
C ARG A 283 -21.71 20.29 -9.10
N LEU A 284 -21.58 19.11 -9.73
CA LEU A 284 -21.41 18.98 -11.17
C LEU A 284 -22.76 19.05 -11.88
N GLY A 285 -23.78 18.40 -11.32
CA GLY A 285 -25.11 18.31 -11.90
C GLY A 285 -25.15 17.45 -13.17
N GLU A 286 -26.36 17.16 -13.66
CA GLU A 286 -26.56 16.21 -14.77
C GLU A 286 -25.89 16.67 -16.07
N ALA A 287 -25.98 17.95 -16.43
CA ALA A 287 -25.48 18.45 -17.70
C ALA A 287 -23.95 18.29 -17.86
N ARG A 288 -23.18 18.65 -16.81
CA ARG A 288 -21.72 18.50 -16.84
C ARG A 288 -21.31 17.03 -16.74
N LEU A 289 -22.01 16.25 -15.93
CA LEU A 289 -21.78 14.80 -15.83
C LEU A 289 -22.08 14.08 -17.13
N ALA A 290 -23.09 14.49 -17.90
CA ALA A 290 -23.38 13.92 -19.20
C ALA A 290 -22.21 14.09 -20.16
N ALA A 291 -21.60 15.27 -20.23
CA ALA A 291 -20.45 15.53 -21.07
C ALA A 291 -19.23 14.67 -20.67
N ILE A 292 -18.94 14.59 -19.37
CA ILE A 292 -17.84 13.77 -18.84
C ILE A 292 -18.09 12.29 -19.16
N MET A 293 -19.30 11.79 -18.87
CA MET A 293 -19.62 10.38 -19.09
C MET A 293 -19.67 10.02 -20.57
N ASN A 294 -20.05 10.95 -21.45
CA ASN A 294 -19.96 10.71 -22.88
C ASN A 294 -18.50 10.45 -23.29
N ALA A 295 -17.56 11.33 -22.92
CA ALA A 295 -16.14 11.13 -23.22
C ALA A 295 -15.59 9.80 -22.66
N VAL A 296 -15.98 9.45 -21.44
CA VAL A 296 -15.57 8.19 -20.80
C VAL A 296 -16.21 6.95 -21.45
N ILE A 297 -17.42 7.05 -21.98
CA ILE A 297 -18.04 5.97 -22.78
C ILE A 297 -17.30 5.81 -24.09
N GLU A 298 -17.09 6.91 -24.81
CA GLU A 298 -16.46 6.92 -26.14
C GLU A 298 -15.04 6.34 -26.08
N ALA A 299 -14.22 6.79 -25.13
CA ALA A 299 -12.87 6.25 -24.94
C ALA A 299 -12.85 4.73 -24.74
N GLY A 300 -13.80 4.17 -23.97
CA GLY A 300 -13.89 2.72 -23.77
C GLY A 300 -14.41 1.96 -24.99
N LEU A 301 -15.23 2.59 -25.84
CA LEU A 301 -15.66 2.02 -27.11
C LEU A 301 -14.51 1.98 -28.11
N ASP A 302 -13.77 3.09 -28.22
CA ASP A 302 -12.61 3.23 -29.10
C ASP A 302 -11.55 2.17 -28.76
N LEU A 303 -11.19 2.03 -27.48
CA LEU A 303 -10.25 1.02 -27.02
C LEU A 303 -10.70 -0.41 -27.40
N SER A 304 -11.98 -0.72 -27.21
CA SER A 304 -12.52 -2.04 -27.57
C SER A 304 -12.55 -2.29 -29.09
N GLU A 305 -12.67 -1.24 -29.91
CA GLU A 305 -12.53 -1.35 -31.36
C GLU A 305 -11.08 -1.58 -31.77
N GLU A 306 -10.13 -0.90 -31.15
CA GLU A 306 -8.69 -1.09 -31.37
C GLU A 306 -8.26 -2.52 -31.02
N GLU A 307 -8.66 -3.03 -29.85
CA GLU A 307 -8.37 -4.41 -29.42
C GLU A 307 -8.93 -5.47 -30.39
N ARG A 308 -10.13 -5.23 -30.92
CA ARG A 308 -10.76 -6.12 -31.93
C ARG A 308 -10.00 -6.09 -33.26
N ARG A 309 -9.50 -4.92 -33.69
CA ARG A 309 -8.70 -4.79 -34.91
C ARG A 309 -7.30 -5.41 -34.75
N ALA A 310 -6.76 -5.43 -33.54
CA ALA A 310 -5.45 -5.99 -33.22
C ALA A 310 -5.47 -7.52 -32.98
N SER A 311 -6.65 -8.12 -32.73
CA SER A 311 -6.81 -9.57 -32.56
C SER A 311 -7.01 -10.25 -33.93
N PRO A 312 -6.12 -11.16 -34.36
CA PRO A 312 -6.23 -11.84 -35.66
C PRO A 312 -7.39 -12.85 -35.74
#